data_AF-A0A139HQY7-F1
#
_entry.id   AF-A0A139HQY7-F1
#
_cell.length_a   1.000
_cell.length_b   1.000
_cell.length_c   1.000
_cell.angle_alpha   90.00
_cell.angle_beta   90.00
_cell.angle_gamma   90.00
#
_symmetry.space_group_name_H-M   'P 1'
#
loop_
_entity.id
_entity.type
_entity.pdbx_description
1 polymer ?
#
loop_
_entity_poly.entity_id
_entity_poly.type
_entity_poly.pdbx_seq_one_letter_code
_entity_poly.pdbx_strand_id
1 'polypeptide(L)'
;MPMRYDGLIKLKTKIDTKTGMTRQASDVPHFQMFVCRKVAESGDGHTLFASSALFAKYLPSPWTMEHLSNLTWSCETSGFFASKLSGLPLVIKHPSTGAMCLRWHDNWDSAETQYAGTISRIENGPPELVEVLERLIYDQRVCVRMQWKEGDVVVSDNVAMLHSRTGFKNGDERELWRVHVN
;
A
#
# COMPACT_ATOMS: atom_id res chain seq x y z
N MET A 1 -6.00 -0.91 9.70
CA MET A 1 -5.66 0.11 8.68
C MET A 1 -5.77 -0.54 7.31
N PRO A 2 -5.97 0.21 6.22
CA PRO A 2 -6.06 -0.39 4.89
C PRO A 2 -4.67 -0.81 4.41
N MET A 3 -4.60 -1.91 3.66
CA MET A 3 -3.39 -2.33 2.96
C MET A 3 -3.01 -1.31 1.89
N ARG A 4 -1.76 -0.84 1.92
CA ARG A 4 -1.32 0.26 1.04
C ARG A 4 0.19 0.31 0.87
N TYR A 5 0.65 1.18 -0.02
CA TYR A 5 2.04 1.63 -0.05
C TYR A 5 2.16 3.07 0.49
N ASP A 6 3.34 3.44 0.98
CA ASP A 6 3.59 4.80 1.45
C ASP A 6 3.85 5.78 0.29
N GLY A 7 3.47 7.04 0.49
CA GLY A 7 3.78 8.15 -0.42
C GLY A 7 2.72 8.45 -1.48
N LEU A 8 1.61 7.70 -1.52
CA LEU A 8 0.50 7.94 -2.45
C LEU A 8 0.01 9.38 -2.41
N ILE A 9 -0.33 9.88 -1.22
CA ILE A 9 -0.88 11.23 -1.00
C ILE A 9 0.19 12.28 -0.66
N LYS A 10 1.46 11.90 -0.57
CA LYS A 10 2.56 12.85 -0.41
C LYS A 10 2.90 13.38 -1.81
N LEU A 11 2.34 14.53 -2.18
CA LEU A 11 2.52 15.07 -3.53
C LEU A 11 3.75 15.97 -3.60
N LYS A 12 4.47 15.88 -4.72
CA LYS A 12 5.50 16.83 -5.11
C LYS A 12 5.21 17.39 -6.49
N THR A 13 5.51 18.68 -6.66
CA THR A 13 5.48 19.32 -7.98
C THR A 13 6.61 18.75 -8.83
N LYS A 14 6.26 18.17 -9.98
CA LYS A 14 7.19 17.78 -11.05
C LYS A 14 6.93 18.62 -12.27
N ILE A 15 7.99 19.03 -12.96
CA ILE A 15 7.88 19.65 -14.28
C ILE A 15 7.91 18.54 -15.32
N ASP A 16 6.91 18.51 -16.19
CA ASP A 16 6.91 17.63 -17.36
C ASP A 16 7.99 18.11 -18.33
N THR A 17 8.96 17.26 -18.61
CA THR A 17 10.12 17.62 -19.45
C THR A 17 9.77 17.79 -20.92
N LYS A 18 8.60 17.31 -21.37
CA LYS A 18 8.14 17.43 -22.77
C LYS A 18 7.27 18.67 -22.97
N THR A 19 6.40 18.97 -22.01
CA THR A 19 5.43 20.07 -22.14
C THR A 19 5.81 21.33 -21.38
N GLY A 20 6.77 21.24 -20.44
CA GLY A 20 7.15 22.33 -19.54
C GLY A 20 6.11 22.63 -18.45
N MET A 21 4.99 21.90 -18.42
CA MET A 21 3.92 22.13 -17.45
C MET A 21 4.24 21.49 -16.10
N THR A 22 3.81 22.13 -15.02
CA THR A 22 3.87 21.57 -13.67
C THR A 22 2.73 20.56 -13.47
N ARG A 23 3.05 19.40 -12.90
CA ARG A 23 2.09 18.40 -12.46
C ARG A 23 2.39 17.97 -11.03
N GLN A 24 1.36 17.63 -10.27
CA GLN A 24 1.52 16.96 -8.99
C GLN A 24 1.77 15.47 -9.24
N ALA A 25 2.72 14.89 -8.52
CA ALA A 25 3.00 13.46 -8.56
C ALA A 25 3.30 12.93 -7.16
N SER A 26 2.89 11.70 -6.88
CA SER A 26 3.21 11.02 -5.63
C SER A 26 4.74 10.91 -5.41
N ASP A 27 5.16 11.21 -4.19
CA ASP A 27 6.53 11.12 -3.69
C ASP A 27 6.67 9.82 -2.89
N VAL A 28 6.75 8.73 -3.66
CA VAL A 28 6.82 7.36 -3.15
C VAL A 28 8.27 7.05 -2.73
N PRO A 29 8.51 6.66 -1.46
CA PRO A 29 9.82 6.20 -1.04
C PRO A 29 10.14 4.81 -1.60
N HIS A 30 11.41 4.52 -1.84
CA HIS A 30 11.84 3.18 -2.28
C HIS A 30 11.75 2.15 -1.16
N PHE A 31 12.25 2.49 0.03
CA PHE A 31 12.22 1.60 1.18
C PHE A 31 11.62 2.26 2.42
N GLN A 32 11.10 1.42 3.29
CA GLN A 32 10.76 1.76 4.67
C GLN A 32 11.69 0.99 5.58
N MET A 33 12.37 1.69 6.48
CA MET A 33 13.09 1.06 7.59
C MET A 33 12.31 1.29 8.87
N PHE A 34 12.06 0.23 9.61
CA PHE A 34 11.39 0.26 10.90
C PHE A 34 12.33 -0.24 11.99
N VAL A 35 12.34 0.42 13.14
CA VAL A 35 13.06 -0.01 14.35
C VAL A 35 12.04 -0.13 15.48
N CYS A 36 11.95 -1.31 16.09
CA CYS A 36 11.06 -1.54 17.22
C CYS A 36 11.73 -1.12 18.53
N ARG A 37 11.13 -0.13 19.20
CA ARG A 37 11.56 0.38 20.52
C ARG A 37 10.74 -0.21 21.65
N LYS A 38 9.47 -0.51 21.40
CA LYS A 38 8.57 -1.14 22.36
C LYS A 38 7.46 -1.91 21.64
N VAL A 39 7.13 -3.08 22.17
CA VAL A 39 6.08 -3.97 21.63
C VAL A 39 4.80 -3.85 22.45
N ALA A 40 3.65 -3.95 21.78
CA ALA A 40 2.36 -4.18 22.42
C ALA A 40 2.31 -5.60 23.04
N GLU A 41 1.28 -5.91 23.82
CA GLU A 41 1.10 -7.26 24.37
C GLU A 41 1.06 -8.32 23.25
N SER A 42 1.58 -9.50 23.55
CA SER A 42 1.76 -10.56 22.57
C SER A 42 0.42 -11.04 22.00
N GLY A 43 0.28 -11.00 20.67
CA GLY A 43 -0.87 -11.56 19.94
C GLY A 43 -1.70 -10.53 19.18
N ASP A 44 -1.50 -9.24 19.42
CA ASP A 44 -2.21 -8.15 18.74
C ASP A 44 -1.24 -7.19 18.01
N GLY A 45 -1.78 -6.35 17.11
CA GLY A 45 -1.01 -5.24 16.51
C GLY A 45 0.06 -5.62 15.48
N HIS A 46 -0.08 -6.80 14.87
CA HIS A 46 0.78 -7.28 13.80
C HIS A 46 0.94 -6.26 12.68
N THR A 47 2.18 -6.09 12.21
CA THR A 47 2.42 -5.40 10.93
C THR A 47 2.27 -6.40 9.80
N LEU A 48 1.50 -6.02 8.79
CA LEU A 48 1.20 -6.84 7.63
C LEU A 48 2.06 -6.39 6.48
N PHE A 49 2.62 -7.34 5.72
CA PHE A 49 3.28 -7.06 4.45
C PHE A 49 2.82 -8.03 3.38
N ALA A 50 2.22 -7.50 2.30
CA ALA A 50 1.74 -8.26 1.15
C ALA A 50 2.72 -8.10 -0.01
N SER A 51 3.25 -9.22 -0.52
CA SER A 51 4.24 -9.24 -1.59
C SER A 51 3.61 -9.21 -2.97
N SER A 52 4.05 -8.30 -3.84
CA SER A 52 3.63 -8.29 -5.25
C SER A 52 4.00 -9.57 -5.99
N ALA A 53 5.14 -10.19 -5.68
CA ALA A 53 5.58 -11.43 -6.33
C ALA A 53 4.69 -12.62 -5.95
N LEU A 54 4.33 -12.72 -4.66
CA LEU A 54 3.39 -13.75 -4.21
C LEU A 54 1.97 -13.47 -4.67
N PHE A 55 1.55 -12.19 -4.70
CA PHE A 55 0.28 -11.79 -5.30
C PHE A 55 0.20 -12.25 -6.74
N ALA A 56 1.23 -11.98 -7.57
CA ALA A 56 1.30 -12.42 -8.95
C ALA A 56 1.20 -13.95 -9.09
N LYS A 57 1.87 -14.70 -8.19
CA LYS A 57 1.87 -16.17 -8.18
C LYS A 57 0.50 -16.76 -7.83
N TYR A 58 -0.26 -16.13 -6.94
CA TYR A 58 -1.55 -16.63 -6.44
C TYR A 58 -2.75 -15.90 -7.05
N LEU A 59 -2.52 -15.04 -8.04
CA LEU A 59 -3.55 -14.34 -8.77
C LEU A 59 -4.45 -15.35 -9.52
N PRO A 60 -5.76 -15.37 -9.26
CA PRO A 60 -6.63 -16.37 -9.87
C PRO A 60 -6.92 -16.04 -11.33
N SER A 61 -7.14 -17.09 -12.14
CA SER A 61 -7.67 -16.95 -13.50
C SER A 61 -9.01 -16.20 -13.48
N PRO A 62 -9.31 -15.33 -14.47
CA PRO A 62 -8.54 -15.06 -15.69
C PRO A 62 -7.49 -13.93 -15.54
N TRP A 63 -7.22 -13.46 -14.32
CA TRP A 63 -6.34 -12.31 -14.09
C TRP A 63 -4.87 -12.67 -14.26
N THR A 64 -4.12 -11.79 -14.92
CA THR A 64 -2.67 -11.87 -15.02
C THR A 64 -2.06 -10.52 -14.69
N MET A 65 -0.83 -10.48 -14.19
CA MET A 65 -0.14 -9.21 -13.93
C MET A 65 0.00 -8.36 -15.20
N GLU A 66 0.12 -8.99 -16.37
CA GLU A 66 0.16 -8.30 -17.66
C GLU A 66 -1.18 -7.63 -17.98
N HIS A 67 -2.31 -8.33 -17.79
CA HIS A 67 -3.64 -7.71 -17.93
C HIS A 67 -3.80 -6.54 -16.97
N LEU A 68 -3.48 -6.75 -15.68
CA LEU A 68 -3.56 -5.71 -14.65
C LEU A 68 -2.66 -4.51 -14.94
N SER A 69 -1.57 -4.68 -15.69
CA SER A 69 -0.66 -3.58 -16.07
C SER A 69 -1.23 -2.58 -17.07
N ASN A 70 -2.33 -2.92 -17.73
CA ASN A 70 -3.07 -2.01 -18.59
C ASN A 70 -4.19 -1.26 -17.84
N LEU A 71 -4.39 -1.55 -16.54
CA LEU A 71 -5.46 -0.97 -15.75
C LEU A 71 -4.96 0.23 -14.92
N THR A 72 -5.83 1.21 -14.78
CA THR A 72 -5.67 2.35 -13.89
C THR A 72 -6.75 2.34 -12.81
N TRP A 73 -6.45 3.05 -11.74
CA TRP A 73 -7.36 3.21 -10.61
C TRP A 73 -7.31 4.63 -10.07
N SER A 74 -8.35 4.96 -9.30
CA SER A 74 -8.48 6.22 -8.58
C SER A 74 -8.52 5.97 -7.09
N CYS A 75 -8.05 6.95 -6.32
CA CYS A 75 -8.08 6.97 -4.87
C CYS A 75 -8.68 8.30 -4.41
N GLU A 76 -9.73 8.24 -3.61
CA GLU A 76 -10.35 9.38 -2.96
C GLU A 76 -10.22 9.23 -1.45
N THR A 77 -9.59 10.21 -0.80
CA THR A 77 -9.54 10.31 0.66
C THR A 77 -10.50 11.40 1.14
N SER A 78 -11.13 11.19 2.29
CA SER A 78 -11.99 12.21 2.93
C SER A 78 -11.25 12.97 4.06
N GLY A 79 -11.96 13.78 4.84
CA GLY A 79 -11.41 14.47 6.01
C GLY A 79 -10.45 15.63 5.69
N PHE A 80 -9.59 15.98 6.66
CA PHE A 80 -8.70 17.16 6.59
C PHE A 80 -7.65 17.09 5.47
N PHE A 81 -7.35 15.88 4.97
CA PHE A 81 -6.44 15.62 3.87
C PHE A 81 -7.19 15.07 2.65
N ALA A 82 -8.38 15.62 2.37
CA ALA A 82 -9.17 15.21 1.22
C ALA A 82 -8.37 15.38 -0.07
N SER A 83 -8.21 14.29 -0.80
CA SER A 83 -7.46 14.25 -2.05
C SER A 83 -8.14 13.29 -3.02
N LYS A 84 -8.14 13.65 -4.29
CA LYS A 84 -8.63 12.80 -5.37
C LYS A 84 -7.51 12.60 -6.38
N LEU A 85 -7.08 11.37 -6.49
CA LEU A 85 -6.05 10.93 -7.44
C LEU A 85 -6.71 10.00 -8.45
N SER A 86 -6.43 10.18 -9.73
CA SER A 86 -6.97 9.40 -10.84
C SER A 86 -5.86 9.01 -11.80
N GLY A 87 -6.10 8.02 -12.66
CA GLY A 87 -5.11 7.53 -13.62
C GLY A 87 -3.89 6.89 -12.97
N LEU A 88 -4.00 6.40 -11.74
CA LEU A 88 -2.91 5.72 -11.05
C LEU A 88 -2.70 4.35 -11.70
N PRO A 89 -1.48 3.95 -12.09
CA PRO A 89 -1.25 2.63 -12.65
C PRO A 89 -1.49 1.57 -11.56
N LEU A 90 -2.24 0.52 -11.89
CA LEU A 90 -2.49 -0.59 -10.95
C LEU A 90 -1.24 -1.47 -10.79
N VAL A 91 -0.45 -1.62 -11.86
CA VAL A 91 0.83 -2.32 -11.82
C VAL A 91 1.91 -1.44 -12.43
N ILE A 92 3.08 -1.40 -11.79
CA ILE A 92 4.28 -0.73 -12.31
C ILE A 92 5.42 -1.73 -12.45
N LYS A 93 6.48 -1.35 -13.17
CA LYS A 93 7.75 -2.08 -13.12
C LYS A 93 8.61 -1.54 -11.99
N HIS A 94 9.17 -2.43 -11.19
CA HIS A 94 10.15 -2.10 -10.17
C HIS A 94 11.36 -1.40 -10.82
N PRO A 95 11.82 -0.23 -10.33
CA PRO A 95 12.83 0.58 -11.00
C PRO A 95 14.18 -0.15 -11.14
N SER A 96 14.56 -0.97 -10.16
CA SER A 96 15.86 -1.64 -10.16
C SER A 96 15.84 -3.05 -10.79
N THR A 97 14.69 -3.70 -10.88
CA THR A 97 14.60 -5.13 -11.26
C THR A 97 13.69 -5.40 -12.45
N GLY A 98 12.84 -4.43 -12.82
CA GLY A 98 11.85 -4.57 -13.89
C GLY A 98 10.65 -5.47 -13.55
N ALA A 99 10.62 -6.08 -12.35
CA ALA A 99 9.54 -6.95 -11.92
C ALA A 99 8.21 -6.19 -11.84
N MET A 100 7.09 -6.84 -12.14
CA MET A 100 5.76 -6.23 -12.03
C MET A 100 5.35 -6.14 -10.55
N CYS A 101 4.99 -4.93 -10.10
CA CYS A 101 4.60 -4.64 -8.73
C CYS A 101 3.19 -4.06 -8.67
N LEU A 102 2.34 -4.62 -7.81
CA LEU A 102 1.00 -4.13 -7.55
C LEU A 102 1.08 -2.79 -6.80
N ARG A 103 0.32 -1.79 -7.26
CA ARG A 103 0.19 -0.48 -6.65
C ARG A 103 -1.27 -0.24 -6.32
N TRP A 104 -1.65 -0.57 -5.09
CA TRP A 104 -3.03 -0.46 -4.62
C TRP A 104 -3.08 0.20 -3.25
N HIS A 105 -4.14 0.98 -3.02
CA HIS A 105 -4.54 1.40 -1.68
C HIS A 105 -5.92 0.84 -1.44
N ASP A 106 -6.03 0.00 -0.43
CA ASP A 106 -7.25 -0.69 -0.10
C ASP A 106 -8.33 0.28 0.38
N ASN A 107 -9.59 -0.11 0.19
CA ASN A 107 -10.72 0.63 0.71
C ASN A 107 -10.68 0.65 2.23
N TRP A 108 -11.18 1.74 2.82
CA TRP A 108 -11.31 1.84 4.25
C TRP A 108 -12.57 2.58 4.61
N ASP A 109 -13.50 1.88 5.23
CA ASP A 109 -14.78 2.45 5.63
C ASP A 109 -14.56 3.52 6.71
N SER A 110 -15.15 4.69 6.49
CA SER A 110 -15.21 5.76 7.49
C SER A 110 -15.90 5.34 8.79
N ALA A 111 -16.78 4.35 8.78
CA ALA A 111 -17.38 3.79 10.00
C ALA A 111 -16.35 3.02 10.86
N GLU A 112 -15.28 2.51 10.25
CA GLU A 112 -14.23 1.74 10.92
C GLU A 112 -13.07 2.61 11.42
N THR A 113 -13.15 3.93 11.30
CA THR A 113 -12.07 4.84 11.70
C THR A 113 -12.56 6.21 12.15
N GLN A 114 -11.88 6.76 13.15
CA GLN A 114 -11.99 8.19 13.51
C GLN A 114 -11.22 9.11 12.54
N TYR A 115 -10.47 8.53 11.60
CA TYR A 115 -9.73 9.23 10.56
C TYR A 115 -10.54 9.30 9.24
N ALA A 116 -9.89 9.81 8.18
CA ALA A 116 -10.45 9.81 6.84
C ALA A 116 -10.66 8.40 6.28
N GLY A 117 -11.85 8.13 5.75
CA GLY A 117 -12.09 6.96 4.91
C GLY A 117 -11.34 7.08 3.57
N THR A 118 -11.16 5.95 2.89
CA THR A 118 -10.55 5.89 1.56
C THR A 118 -11.42 5.07 0.61
N ILE A 119 -11.67 5.61 -0.57
CA ILE A 119 -12.43 4.96 -1.64
C ILE A 119 -11.52 4.81 -2.86
N SER A 120 -11.25 3.57 -3.23
CA SER A 120 -10.43 3.17 -4.36
C SER A 120 -11.28 2.45 -5.40
N ARG A 121 -11.11 2.82 -6.68
CA ARG A 121 -11.90 2.27 -7.80
C ARG A 121 -11.02 1.96 -8.99
N ILE A 122 -11.25 0.82 -9.63
CA ILE A 122 -10.69 0.52 -10.96
C ILE A 122 -11.42 1.41 -11.98
N GLU A 123 -10.67 2.13 -12.81
CA GLU A 123 -11.23 3.14 -13.73
C GLU A 123 -11.61 2.56 -15.09
N ASN A 124 -10.77 1.69 -15.63
CA ASN A 124 -10.87 1.15 -17.00
C ASN A 124 -10.92 -0.38 -17.02
N GLY A 125 -11.46 -0.97 -15.96
CA GLY A 125 -11.56 -2.41 -15.78
C GLY A 125 -12.80 -2.79 -14.98
N PRO A 126 -13.06 -4.10 -14.86
CA PRO A 126 -14.24 -4.62 -14.18
C PRO A 126 -14.23 -4.28 -12.68
N PRO A 127 -15.35 -3.80 -12.11
CA PRO A 127 -15.45 -3.48 -10.69
C PRO A 127 -15.17 -4.69 -9.76
N GLU A 128 -15.51 -5.91 -10.19
CA GLU A 128 -15.28 -7.15 -9.44
C GLU A 128 -13.80 -7.45 -9.19
N LEU A 129 -12.88 -6.84 -9.94
CA LEU A 129 -11.45 -6.95 -9.68
C LEU A 129 -11.09 -6.42 -8.29
N VAL A 130 -11.81 -5.41 -7.77
CA VAL A 130 -11.56 -4.87 -6.43
C VAL A 130 -11.68 -5.98 -5.38
N GLU A 131 -12.73 -6.78 -5.40
CA GLU A 131 -12.91 -7.89 -4.45
C GLU A 131 -11.78 -8.93 -4.55
N VAL A 132 -11.28 -9.18 -5.77
CA VAL A 132 -10.13 -10.07 -5.98
C VAL A 132 -8.86 -9.49 -5.36
N LEU A 133 -8.60 -8.19 -5.53
CA LEU A 133 -7.46 -7.51 -4.92
C LEU A 133 -7.56 -7.56 -3.40
N GLU A 134 -8.69 -7.12 -2.84
CA GLU A 134 -8.95 -7.05 -1.40
C GLU A 134 -8.78 -8.42 -0.74
N ARG A 135 -9.34 -9.49 -1.32
CA ARG A 135 -9.15 -10.84 -0.78
C ARG A 135 -7.69 -11.29 -0.83
N LEU A 136 -7.02 -11.10 -1.97
CA LEU A 136 -5.70 -11.70 -2.20
C LEU A 136 -4.58 -10.99 -1.44
N ILE A 137 -4.66 -9.68 -1.24
CA ILE A 137 -3.64 -8.93 -0.48
C ILE A 137 -3.62 -9.26 1.02
N TYR A 138 -4.66 -9.90 1.56
CA TYR A 138 -4.66 -10.42 2.95
C TYR A 138 -4.51 -11.94 3.04
N ASP A 139 -4.50 -12.66 1.91
CA ASP A 139 -4.30 -14.12 1.88
C ASP A 139 -2.97 -14.49 2.56
N GLN A 140 -2.97 -15.51 3.43
CA GLN A 140 -1.78 -15.91 4.19
C GLN A 140 -0.61 -16.36 3.32
N ARG A 141 -0.87 -16.76 2.07
CA ARG A 141 0.15 -17.13 1.08
C ARG A 141 0.82 -15.90 0.44
N VAL A 142 0.21 -14.73 0.55
CA VAL A 142 0.66 -13.46 -0.03
C VAL A 142 1.16 -12.49 1.05
N CYS A 143 0.54 -12.54 2.23
CA CYS A 143 0.66 -11.55 3.29
C CYS A 143 1.21 -12.15 4.59
N VAL A 144 2.42 -11.73 4.95
CA VAL A 144 3.02 -12.09 6.24
C VAL A 144 2.44 -11.21 7.35
N ARG A 145 2.15 -11.83 8.49
CA ARG A 145 1.72 -11.20 9.74
C ARG A 145 2.89 -11.18 10.70
N MET A 146 3.57 -10.06 10.78
CA MET A 146 4.76 -9.93 11.62
C MET A 146 4.40 -9.44 13.01
N GLN A 147 4.74 -10.25 14.02
CA GLN A 147 4.79 -9.81 15.41
C GLN A 147 6.18 -9.23 15.68
N TRP A 148 6.21 -8.03 16.26
CA TRP A 148 7.45 -7.36 16.62
C TRP A 148 8.06 -7.93 17.91
N LYS A 149 9.39 -7.89 17.98
CA LYS A 149 10.18 -7.97 19.20
C LYS A 149 10.97 -6.68 19.39
N GLU A 150 11.22 -6.29 20.63
CA GLU A 150 12.04 -5.12 20.92
C GLU A 150 13.44 -5.29 20.33
N GLY A 151 13.94 -4.24 19.65
CA GLY A 151 15.21 -4.27 18.94
C GLY A 151 15.13 -4.78 17.49
N ASP A 152 14.00 -5.33 17.04
CA ASP A 152 13.83 -5.73 15.65
C ASP A 152 14.03 -4.55 14.70
N VAL A 153 14.72 -4.83 13.59
CA VAL A 153 14.88 -3.91 12.47
C VAL A 153 14.34 -4.57 11.22
N VAL A 154 13.44 -3.89 10.52
CA VAL A 154 12.88 -4.35 9.24
C VAL A 154 13.16 -3.33 8.17
N VAL A 155 13.64 -3.80 7.02
CA VAL A 155 13.71 -3.04 5.78
C VAL A 155 12.71 -3.64 4.80
N SER A 156 11.72 -2.84 4.40
CA SER A 156 10.68 -3.22 3.46
C SER A 156 10.85 -2.44 2.16
N ASP A 157 10.85 -3.16 1.03
CA ASP A 157 10.77 -2.57 -0.30
C ASP A 157 9.34 -2.05 -0.53
N ASN A 158 9.16 -0.73 -0.42
CA ASN A 158 7.86 -0.08 -0.55
C ASN A 158 7.38 -0.01 -2.01
N VAL A 159 8.22 -0.38 -2.98
CA VAL A 159 7.81 -0.54 -4.38
C VAL A 159 7.13 -1.89 -4.57
N ALA A 160 7.74 -2.95 -4.04
CA ALA A 160 7.28 -4.33 -4.22
C ALA A 160 6.27 -4.81 -3.16
N MET A 161 6.17 -4.12 -2.02
CA MET A 161 5.31 -4.51 -0.91
C MET A 161 4.17 -3.53 -0.71
N LEU A 162 2.99 -4.06 -0.40
CA LEU A 162 1.96 -3.32 0.33
C LEU A 162 2.09 -3.66 1.82
N HIS A 163 1.63 -2.77 2.69
CA HIS A 163 1.70 -2.98 4.12
C HIS A 163 0.47 -2.43 4.84
N SER A 164 0.24 -2.97 6.04
CA SER A 164 -0.82 -2.52 6.94
C SER A 164 -0.49 -2.86 8.39
N ARG A 165 -1.46 -2.67 9.29
CA ARG A 165 -1.43 -3.15 10.66
C ARG A 165 -2.82 -3.64 11.06
N THR A 166 -2.85 -4.73 11.83
CA THR A 166 -4.07 -5.14 12.54
C THR A 166 -4.42 -4.14 13.65
N GLY A 167 -5.67 -4.18 14.12
CA GLY A 167 -6.03 -3.55 15.39
C GLY A 167 -5.24 -4.14 16.56
N PHE A 168 -5.16 -3.39 17.65
CA PHE A 168 -4.73 -3.89 18.96
C PHE A 168 -5.53 -3.16 20.04
N LYS A 169 -5.57 -3.74 21.24
CA LYS A 169 -6.37 -3.22 22.36
C LYS A 169 -5.90 -1.85 22.80
N ASN A 170 -6.85 -1.00 23.17
CA ASN A 170 -6.56 0.33 23.70
C ASN A 170 -5.83 0.21 25.04
N GLY A 171 -4.69 0.88 25.19
CA GLY A 171 -3.89 0.92 26.42
C GLY A 171 -2.49 0.32 26.28
N ASP A 172 -2.24 -0.49 25.25
CA ASP A 172 -0.93 -1.09 25.01
C ASP A 172 0.08 -0.06 24.49
N GLU A 173 1.25 -0.03 25.11
CA GLU A 173 2.35 0.81 24.65
C GLU A 173 3.08 0.13 23.48
N ARG A 174 3.11 0.78 22.32
CA ARG A 174 3.84 0.33 21.13
C ARG A 174 4.60 1.49 20.51
N GLU A 175 5.90 1.31 20.32
CA GLU A 175 6.76 2.33 19.73
C GLU A 175 7.59 1.74 18.59
N LEU A 176 7.34 2.25 17.38
CA LEU A 176 8.15 1.99 16.20
C LEU A 176 8.67 3.31 15.64
N TRP A 177 9.96 3.34 15.33
CA TRP A 177 10.55 4.42 14.55
C TRP A 177 10.57 4.02 13.08
N ARG A 178 10.16 4.93 12.18
CA ARG A 178 10.11 4.68 10.74
C ARG A 178 10.91 5.72 9.98
N VAL A 179 11.79 5.27 9.10
CA VAL A 179 12.56 6.08 8.17
C VAL A 179 12.19 5.70 6.73
N HIS A 180 11.97 6.71 5.89
CA HIS A 180 11.81 6.53 4.45
C HIS A 180 13.15 6.73 3.74
N VAL A 181 13.48 5.83 2.82
CA VAL A 181 14.74 5.85 2.07
C VAL A 181 14.43 5.85 0.57
N ASN A 182 15.17 6.67 -0.18
CA ASN A 182 15.12 6.80 -1.64
C ASN A 182 16.43 6.34 -2.26
#